data_AF-A0A240DZW0-F1
#
_entry.id   AF-A0A240DZW0-F1
#
_cell.length_a   1.000
_cell.length_b   1.000
_cell.length_c   1.000
_cell.angle_alpha   90.00
_cell.angle_beta   90.00
_cell.angle_gamma   90.00
#
_symmetry.space_group_name_H-M   'P 1'
#
loop_
_entity.id
_entity.type
_entity.pdbx_description
1 polymer ?
#
loop_
_entity_poly.entity_id
_entity_poly.type
_entity_poly.pdbx_seq_one_letter_code
_entity_poly.pdbx_strand_id
1 'polypeptide(L)'
;MGAVIDHQVIKSIGSSGQISLGKEYAGRQVLVESPEPGVWMIRTATVIPDNEKWIHTPALKKDLTAALAWAQKAPAKASDLSKLKMAKAHGTKRKA
;
A
#
# COMPACT_ATOMS: atom_id res chain seq x y z
N MET A 1 27.36 -5.88 2.88
CA MET A 1 27.30 -4.64 3.70
C MET A 1 26.55 -5.00 4.97
N GLY A 2 27.24 -5.06 6.11
CA GLY A 2 26.60 -5.37 7.39
C GLY A 2 25.74 -4.19 7.85
N ALA A 3 24.58 -4.47 8.43
CA ALA A 3 23.78 -3.45 9.08
C ALA A 3 24.61 -2.86 10.23
N VAL A 4 24.85 -1.55 10.20
CA VAL A 4 25.49 -0.83 11.29
C VAL A 4 24.45 -0.68 12.38
N ILE A 5 24.73 -1.18 13.59
CA ILE A 5 23.85 -0.98 14.75
C ILE A 5 24.19 0.39 15.33
N ASP A 6 23.36 1.35 14.98
CA ASP A 6 23.44 2.77 15.35
C ASP A 6 22.84 3.05 16.74
N HIS A 7 22.09 2.11 17.32
CA HIS A 7 21.51 2.25 18.65
C HIS A 7 21.30 0.89 19.35
N GLN A 8 21.89 0.70 20.53
CA GLN A 8 21.70 -0.48 21.40
C GLN A 8 21.24 -0.02 22.78
N VAL A 9 20.10 -0.56 23.24
CA VAL A 9 19.52 -0.24 24.55
C VAL A 9 19.04 -1.51 25.24
N ILE A 10 19.34 -1.63 26.53
CA ILE A 10 18.81 -2.72 27.36
C ILE A 10 17.46 -2.28 27.93
N LYS A 11 16.44 -3.11 27.75
CA LYS A 11 15.10 -2.93 28.31
C LYS A 11 14.63 -4.21 28.97
N SER A 12 13.85 -4.08 30.02
CA SER A 12 13.21 -5.21 30.69
C SER A 12 11.78 -5.41 30.16
N ILE A 13 11.35 -6.67 30.09
CA ILE A 13 9.96 -7.03 29.83
C ILE A 13 9.21 -6.93 31.15
N GLY A 14 8.09 -6.19 31.16
CA GLY A 14 7.24 -6.07 32.34
C GLY A 14 6.57 -7.39 32.71
N SER A 15 6.03 -7.50 33.92
CA SER A 15 5.30 -8.69 34.38
C SER A 15 4.09 -9.06 33.51
N SER A 16 3.53 -8.10 32.77
CA SER A 16 2.45 -8.29 31.81
C SER A 16 2.91 -8.76 30.42
N GLY A 17 4.21 -8.99 30.21
CA GLY A 17 4.79 -9.37 28.92
C GLY A 17 5.01 -8.21 27.94
N GLN A 18 4.88 -6.96 28.39
CA GLN A 18 5.04 -5.78 27.55
C GLN A 18 6.48 -5.27 27.56
N ILE A 19 6.95 -4.81 26.39
CA ILE A 19 8.22 -4.09 26.21
C ILE A 19 7.95 -2.71 25.61
N SER A 20 8.40 -1.65 26.30
CA SER A 20 8.19 -0.28 25.86
C SER A 20 9.28 0.16 24.90
N LEU A 21 8.98 0.22 23.60
CA LEU A 21 9.94 0.59 22.54
C LEU A 21 10.19 2.10 22.44
N GLY A 22 9.19 2.93 22.76
CA GLY A 22 9.24 4.39 22.61
C GLY A 22 7.91 4.94 22.13
N LYS A 23 7.61 6.21 22.44
CA LYS A 23 6.34 6.85 22.04
C LYS A 23 6.31 7.17 20.54
N GLU A 24 7.47 7.36 19.94
CA GLU A 24 7.67 7.58 18.50
C GLU A 24 7.19 6.41 17.63
N TYR A 25 7.04 5.22 18.22
CA TYR A 25 6.53 4.01 17.56
C TYR A 25 5.07 3.70 17.90
N ALA A 26 4.39 4.55 18.69
CA ALA A 26 3.02 4.30 19.11
C ALA A 26 2.06 4.16 17.91
N GLY A 27 1.16 3.17 17.97
CA GLY A 27 0.17 2.91 16.93
C GLY A 27 0.70 2.21 15.67
N ARG A 28 2.01 2.00 15.54
CA ARG A 28 2.58 1.23 14.43
C ARG A 28 2.34 -0.26 14.64
N GLN A 29 2.00 -0.95 13.56
CA GLN A 29 1.99 -2.41 13.53
C GLN A 29 3.41 -2.92 13.35
N VAL A 30 3.73 -4.01 14.06
CA VAL A 30 5.04 -4.63 14.02
C VAL A 30 4.89 -6.12 13.82
N LEU A 31 5.83 -6.68 13.06
CA LEU A 31 6.05 -8.11 12.95
C LEU A 31 7.04 -8.52 14.03
N VAL A 32 6.70 -9.56 14.80
CA VAL A 32 7.55 -10.14 15.84
C VAL A 32 7.92 -11.55 15.39
N GLU A 33 9.22 -11.80 15.23
CA GLU A 33 9.76 -13.06 14.74
C GLU A 33 10.79 -13.60 15.73
N SER A 34 10.85 -14.92 15.85
CA SER A 34 11.86 -15.64 16.65
C SER A 34 12.63 -16.59 15.74
N PRO A 35 13.58 -16.06 14.94
CA PRO A 35 14.30 -16.88 13.97
C PRO A 35 15.11 -18.01 14.63
N GLU A 36 15.59 -17.77 15.87
CA GLU A 36 16.41 -18.70 16.64
C GLU A 36 16.07 -18.60 18.14
N PRO A 37 16.35 -19.65 18.95
CA PRO A 37 16.15 -19.60 20.39
C PRO A 37 16.88 -18.42 21.04
N GLY A 38 16.15 -17.59 21.78
CA GLY A 38 16.71 -16.41 22.47
C GLY A 38 16.88 -15.16 21.58
N VAL A 39 16.64 -15.26 20.27
CA VAL A 39 16.70 -14.12 19.35
C VAL A 39 15.28 -13.68 18.98
N TRP A 40 14.96 -12.43 19.27
CA TRP A 40 13.70 -11.81 18.89
C TRP A 40 13.98 -10.66 17.92
N MET A 41 13.20 -10.60 16.84
CA MET A 41 13.31 -9.56 15.83
C MET A 41 11.96 -8.86 15.70
N ILE A 42 11.96 -7.54 15.94
CA ILE A 42 10.78 -6.70 15.82
C ILE A 42 10.99 -5.77 14.63
N ARG A 43 10.11 -5.85 13.62
CA ARG A 43 10.17 -5.04 12.40
C ARG A 43 8.87 -4.25 12.26
N THR A 44 8.94 -2.99 11.87
CA THR A 44 7.73 -2.26 11.47
C THR A 44 7.14 -2.88 10.20
N ALA A 45 5.84 -3.16 10.21
CA ALA A 45 5.13 -3.73 9.07
C ALA A 45 4.04 -2.77 8.59
N THR A 46 3.80 -2.76 7.28
CA THR A 46 2.64 -2.07 6.68
C THR A 46 1.64 -3.14 6.28
N VAL A 47 0.43 -3.09 6.85
CA VAL A 47 -0.66 -3.99 6.45
C VAL A 47 -1.38 -3.41 5.25
N ILE A 48 -1.51 -4.23 4.21
CA ILE A 48 -2.24 -3.90 3.00
C ILE A 48 -3.44 -4.85 2.93
N PRO A 49 -4.68 -4.35 2.88
CA PRO A 49 -5.87 -5.17 2.66
C PRO A 49 -5.77 -6.03 1.38
N ASP A 50 -6.37 -7.21 1.39
CA ASP A 50 -6.28 -8.15 0.27
C ASP A 50 -6.82 -7.56 -1.06
N ASN A 51 -7.89 -6.77 -0.98
CA ASN A 51 -8.47 -6.06 -2.12
C ASN A 51 -7.62 -4.90 -2.65
N GLU A 52 -6.54 -4.52 -1.95
CA GLU A 52 -5.60 -3.47 -2.34
C GLU A 52 -4.21 -4.03 -2.72
N LYS A 53 -3.94 -5.29 -2.38
CA LYS A 53 -2.67 -5.98 -2.66
C LYS A 53 -2.30 -6.01 -4.14
N TRP A 54 -3.29 -6.01 -5.04
CA TRP A 54 -3.08 -6.02 -6.50
C TRP A 54 -2.26 -4.81 -7.00
N ILE A 55 -2.30 -3.68 -6.27
CA ILE A 55 -1.56 -2.46 -6.62
C ILE A 55 -0.04 -2.66 -6.49
N HIS A 56 0.38 -3.54 -5.58
CA HIS A 56 1.78 -3.73 -5.23
C HIS A 56 2.50 -4.75 -6.13
N THR A 57 1.90 -5.17 -7.25
CA THR A 57 2.54 -6.08 -8.20
C THR A 57 3.56 -5.36 -9.09
N PRO A 58 4.69 -6.01 -9.46
CA PRO A 58 5.69 -5.40 -10.33
C PRO A 58 5.14 -4.98 -11.70
N ALA A 59 4.20 -5.76 -12.25
CA ALA A 59 3.55 -5.48 -13.52
C ALA A 59 2.73 -4.18 -13.45
N LEU A 60 1.83 -4.06 -12.47
CA LEU A 60 1.01 -2.86 -12.35
C LEU A 60 1.84 -1.63 -12.02
N LYS A 61 2.90 -1.75 -11.20
CA LYS A 61 3.81 -0.64 -10.93
C LYS A 61 4.44 -0.08 -12.22
N LYS A 62 4.82 -0.96 -13.15
CA LYS A 62 5.35 -0.57 -14.47
C LYS A 62 4.29 0.16 -15.28
N ASP A 63 3.07 -0.38 -15.33
CA ASP A 63 1.97 0.21 -16.10
C ASP A 63 1.56 1.58 -15.56
N LEU A 64 1.46 1.73 -14.23
CA LEU A 64 1.19 3.00 -13.57
C LEU A 64 2.28 4.03 -13.85
N THR A 65 3.56 3.61 -13.80
CA THR A 65 4.69 4.49 -14.12
C THR A 65 4.61 4.98 -15.56
N ALA A 66 4.28 4.09 -16.51
CA ALA A 66 4.10 4.45 -17.92
C ALA A 66 2.90 5.40 -18.13
N ALA A 67 1.78 5.14 -17.46
CA ALA A 67 0.60 5.99 -17.51
C ALA A 67 0.87 7.39 -16.97
N LEU A 68 1.59 7.50 -15.84
CA LEU A 68 2.02 8.79 -15.28
C LEU A 68 2.95 9.54 -16.24
N ALA A 69 3.93 8.85 -16.83
CA ALA A 69 4.85 9.44 -17.80
C ALA A 69 4.12 9.92 -19.07
N TRP A 70 3.09 9.20 -19.50
CA TRP A 70 2.23 9.63 -20.61
C TRP A 70 1.40 10.86 -20.22
N ALA A 71 0.75 10.84 -19.05
CA ALA A 71 -0.12 11.92 -18.58
C ALA A 71 0.64 13.25 -18.43
N GLN A 72 1.90 13.21 -17.99
CA GLN A 72 2.77 14.39 -17.93
C GLN A 72 3.05 15.00 -19.32
N LYS A 73 3.08 14.18 -20.37
CA LYS A 73 3.35 14.60 -21.76
C LYS A 73 2.08 14.92 -22.55
N ALA A 74 0.93 14.41 -22.11
CA ALA A 74 -0.36 14.55 -22.77
C ALA A 74 -1.33 15.35 -21.87
N PRO A 75 -1.21 16.69 -21.84
CA PRO A 75 -2.10 17.52 -21.03
C PRO A 75 -3.55 17.30 -21.43
N ALA A 76 -4.43 17.18 -20.42
CA ALA A 76 -5.85 16.97 -20.62
C ALA A 76 -6.45 18.11 -21.46
N LYS A 77 -7.21 17.74 -22.50
CA LYS A 77 -7.95 18.68 -23.34
C LYS A 77 -9.43 18.38 -23.23
N ALA A 78 -10.24 19.43 -23.31
CA ALA A 78 -11.69 19.29 -23.31
C ALA A 78 -12.13 18.40 -24.49
N SER A 79 -12.96 17.41 -24.19
CA SER A 79 -13.57 16.57 -25.22
C SER A 79 -14.77 17.28 -25.83
N ASP A 80 -14.88 17.21 -27.15
CA ASP A 80 -16.01 17.76 -27.89
C ASP A 80 -17.19 16.77 -27.87
N LEU A 81 -18.18 17.08 -27.03
CA LEU A 81 -19.36 16.23 -26.82
C LEU A 81 -20.25 16.13 -28.07
N SER A 82 -20.16 17.08 -29.01
CA SER A 82 -20.95 17.05 -30.25
C SER A 82 -20.53 15.90 -31.19
N LYS A 83 -19.32 15.34 -30.99
CA LYS A 83 -18.77 14.23 -31.77
C LYS A 83 -19.06 12.85 -31.16
N LEU A 84 -19.70 12.79 -29.99
CA LEU A 84 -20.11 11.53 -29.39
C LEU A 84 -21.28 10.95 -30.18
N LYS A 85 -21.08 9.80 -30.82
CA LYS A 85 -22.17 9.06 -31.45
C LYS A 85 -23.13 8.60 -30.35
N MET A 86 -24.33 9.16 -30.33
CA MET A 86 -25.39 8.66 -29.46
C MET A 86 -25.77 7.24 -29.92
N ALA A 87 -25.37 6.24 -29.14
CA ALA A 87 -26.01 4.92 -29.25
C ALA A 87 -27.48 5.13 -28.88
N LYS A 88 -28.39 4.77 -29.79
CA LYS A 88 -29.83 4.84 -29.55
C LYS A 88 -30.12 4.19 -28.20
N ALA A 89 -30.78 4.92 -27.30
CA ALA A 89 -31.29 4.37 -26.06
C ALA A 89 -32.03 3.07 -26.38
N HIS A 90 -31.66 1.96 -25.73
CA HIS A 90 -32.41 0.72 -25.76
C HIS A 90 -33.75 0.97 -25.07
N GLY A 91 -34.68 1.60 -25.80
CA GLY A 91 -36.05 1.80 -25.39
C GLY A 91 -36.75 0.46 -25.44
N THR A 92 -36.80 -0.22 -24.29
CA THR A 92 -37.65 -1.39 -24.08
C THR A 92 -39.08 -0.97 -24.38
N LYS A 93 -39.63 -1.36 -25.53
CA LYS A 93 -41.06 -1.26 -25.82
C LYS A 93 -41.79 -2.13 -24.80
N ARG A 94 -42.30 -1.54 -23.71
CA ARG A 94 -43.32 -2.18 -22.89
C ARG A 94 -44.59 -2.26 -23.74
N LYS A 95 -45.01 -3.48 -24.10
CA LYS A 95 -46.34 -3.73 -24.66
C LYS A 95 -47.36 -3.54 -23.52
N ALA A 96 -48.39 -2.74 -23.81
CA ALA A 96 -49.62 -2.67 -23.02
C ALA A 96 -50.47 -3.92 -23.25
#